data_AF-A0A4Q7VCF1-F1
#
_entry.id   AF-A0A4Q7VCF1-F1
#
_cell.length_a   1.000
_cell.length_b   1.000
_cell.length_c   1.000
_cell.angle_alpha   90.00
_cell.angle_beta   90.00
_cell.angle_gamma   90.00
#
_symmetry.space_group_name_H-M   'P 1'
#
loop_
_entity.id
_entity.type
_entity.pdbx_description
1 polymer ?
#
loop_
_entity_poly.entity_id
_entity_poly.type
_entity_poly.pdbx_seq_one_letter_code
_entity_poly.pdbx_strand_id
1 'polypeptide(L)'
;MERTEIINYIFDALYAQPENESLDIACWGMEHLNINDEDPIYETIIEEFLMNEWAVDQGLGFLVLTPEGRDIINVFGSYTAFMETYMQPAPKIKPALSLKTISLVLNLLLALFIAMLLVTKNNDNKIIEDQKAQIEKQQATIDSLKQ
;
A
#
# COMPACT_ATOMS: atom_id res chain seq x y z
N MET A 1 -31.36 10.51 7.35
CA MET A 1 -29.98 10.87 6.96
C MET A 1 -29.06 10.08 7.87
N GLU A 2 -28.04 9.44 7.31
CA GLU A 2 -27.09 8.65 8.10
C GLU A 2 -26.12 9.57 8.87
N ARG A 3 -25.62 9.15 10.03
CA ARG A 3 -24.70 9.98 10.85
C ARG A 3 -23.46 10.40 10.07
N THR A 4 -22.88 9.49 9.30
CA THR A 4 -21.71 9.74 8.44
C THR A 4 -21.99 10.83 7.41
N GLU A 5 -23.21 10.89 6.89
CA GLU A 5 -23.65 11.88 5.91
C GLU A 5 -23.76 13.27 6.56
N ILE A 6 -24.30 13.35 7.77
CA ILE A 6 -24.37 14.59 8.57
C ILE A 6 -22.97 15.11 8.87
N ILE A 7 -22.07 14.24 9.32
CA ILE A 7 -20.67 14.61 9.59
C ILE A 7 -19.99 15.11 8.32
N ASN A 8 -20.21 14.43 7.19
CA ASN A 8 -19.64 14.86 5.92
C ASN A 8 -20.09 16.28 5.54
N TYR A 9 -21.39 16.58 5.67
CA TYR A 9 -21.90 17.93 5.42
C TYR A 9 -21.34 18.99 6.36
N ILE A 10 -21.19 18.66 7.65
CA ILE A 10 -20.59 19.58 8.64
C ILE A 10 -19.11 19.82 8.31
N PHE A 11 -18.36 18.78 7.92
CA PHE A 11 -16.97 18.91 7.46
C PHE A 11 -16.86 19.85 6.26
N ASP A 12 -17.73 19.67 5.25
CA ASP A 12 -17.75 20.52 4.06
C ASP A 12 -18.09 21.98 4.40
N ALA A 13 -19.05 22.20 5.30
CA ALA A 13 -19.47 23.52 5.75
C ALA A 13 -18.36 24.25 6.52
N LEU A 14 -17.68 23.54 7.42
CA LEU A 14 -16.53 24.05 8.18
C LEU A 14 -15.33 24.34 7.25
N TYR A 15 -15.09 23.49 6.25
CA TYR A 15 -14.01 23.69 5.28
C TYR A 15 -14.24 24.91 4.40
N ALA A 16 -15.50 25.18 4.03
CA ALA A 16 -15.89 26.35 3.25
C ALA A 16 -15.69 27.68 3.99
N GLN A 17 -15.58 27.66 5.33
CA GLN A 17 -15.21 28.85 6.08
C GLN A 17 -13.74 29.22 5.87
N PRO A 18 -13.38 30.52 5.89
CA PRO A 18 -12.00 30.96 6.00
C PRO A 18 -11.27 30.33 7.20
N GLU A 19 -9.93 30.21 7.13
CA GLU A 19 -9.10 29.45 8.09
C GLU A 19 -9.28 29.79 9.58
N ASN A 20 -9.81 30.97 9.90
CA ASN A 20 -10.02 31.43 11.27
C ASN A 20 -11.47 31.80 11.59
N GLU A 21 -12.41 31.50 10.68
CA GLU A 21 -13.82 31.76 10.91
C GLU A 21 -14.49 30.53 11.48
N SER A 22 -15.21 30.73 12.58
CA SER A 22 -15.91 29.67 13.26
C SER A 22 -17.33 29.50 12.73
N LEU A 23 -17.81 28.26 12.74
CA LEU A 23 -19.17 27.92 12.35
C LEU A 23 -19.92 27.34 13.55
N ASP A 24 -21.09 27.90 13.84
CA ASP A 24 -22.08 27.23 14.70
C ASP A 24 -22.72 26.09 13.90
N ILE A 25 -22.33 24.86 14.22
CA ILE A 25 -22.78 23.69 13.48
C ILE A 25 -24.25 23.36 13.72
N ALA A 26 -24.81 23.74 14.88
CA ALA A 26 -26.20 23.47 15.23
C ALA A 26 -27.13 24.42 14.47
N CYS A 27 -26.83 25.73 14.50
CA CYS A 27 -27.54 26.71 13.68
C CYS A 27 -27.43 26.39 12.18
N TRP A 28 -26.22 26.09 11.70
CA TRP A 28 -26.02 25.75 10.28
C TRP A 28 -26.81 24.49 9.89
N GLY A 29 -26.77 23.45 10.71
CA GLY A 29 -27.48 22.21 10.44
C GLY A 29 -29.01 22.35 10.52
N MET A 30 -29.54 23.22 11.39
CA MET A 30 -30.96 23.56 11.38
C MET A 30 -31.38 24.19 10.05
N GLU A 31 -30.59 25.15 9.56
CA GLU A 31 -30.87 25.85 8.30
C GLU A 31 -30.75 24.97 7.06
N HIS A 32 -29.75 24.07 7.03
CA HIS A 32 -29.37 23.34 5.80
C HIS A 32 -29.78 21.88 5.80
N LEU A 33 -29.86 21.24 6.97
CA LEU A 33 -30.12 19.81 7.14
C LEU A 33 -31.52 19.53 7.73
N ASN A 34 -32.25 20.57 8.16
CA ASN A 34 -33.56 20.47 8.79
C ASN A 34 -33.56 19.54 10.02
N ILE A 35 -32.49 19.61 10.80
CA ILE A 35 -32.31 18.94 12.10
C ILE A 35 -32.56 19.99 13.19
N ASN A 36 -33.20 19.63 14.30
CA ASN A 36 -33.43 20.57 15.39
C ASN A 36 -32.10 20.95 16.05
N ASP A 37 -31.91 22.22 16.39
CA ASP A 37 -30.73 22.74 17.10
C ASP A 37 -30.45 22.04 18.44
N GLU A 38 -31.50 21.60 19.14
CA GLU A 38 -31.41 20.83 20.38
C GLU A 38 -31.13 19.33 20.19
N ASP A 39 -30.92 18.86 18.96
CA ASP A 39 -30.67 17.43 18.71
C ASP A 39 -29.32 17.00 19.32
N PRO A 40 -29.29 15.94 20.15
CA PRO A 40 -28.07 15.47 20.81
C PRO A 40 -26.99 15.02 19.82
N ILE A 41 -27.31 14.83 18.54
CA ILE A 41 -26.33 14.47 17.53
C ILE A 41 -25.20 15.52 17.43
N TYR A 42 -25.50 16.81 17.62
CA TYR A 42 -24.49 17.87 17.53
C TYR A 42 -23.43 17.75 18.61
N GLU A 43 -23.83 17.46 19.85
CA GLU A 43 -22.89 17.21 20.95
C GLU A 43 -21.94 16.07 20.60
N THR A 44 -22.49 14.94 20.10
CA THR A 44 -21.65 13.80 19.72
C THR A 44 -20.71 14.08 18.54
N ILE A 45 -21.10 14.98 17.64
CA ILE A 45 -20.27 15.37 16.50
C ILE A 45 -19.17 16.33 16.96
N ILE A 46 -19.51 17.32 17.80
CA ILE A 46 -18.53 18.24 18.40
C ILE A 46 -17.48 17.43 19.17
N GLU A 47 -17.91 16.52 20.05
CA GLU A 47 -17.01 15.66 20.80
C GLU A 47 -16.08 14.86 19.88
N GLU A 48 -16.60 14.27 18.80
CA GLU A 48 -15.77 13.52 17.84
C GLU A 48 -14.73 14.42 17.16
N PHE A 49 -15.11 15.63 16.74
CA PHE A 49 -14.18 16.57 16.10
C PHE A 49 -13.07 17.02 17.05
N LEU A 50 -13.41 17.26 18.31
CA LEU A 50 -12.45 17.68 19.34
C LEU A 50 -11.54 16.51 19.76
N MET A 51 -12.09 15.31 19.97
CA MET A 51 -11.33 14.13 20.38
C MET A 51 -10.31 13.68 19.33
N ASN A 52 -10.62 13.87 18.04
CA ASN A 52 -9.71 13.54 16.95
C ASN A 52 -8.84 14.71 16.49
N GLU A 53 -8.88 15.85 17.20
CA GLU A 53 -8.09 17.05 16.89
C GLU A 53 -8.37 17.62 15.48
N TRP A 54 -9.56 17.39 14.93
CA TRP A 54 -9.97 17.90 13.61
C TRP A 54 -10.48 19.34 13.66
N ALA A 55 -10.95 19.78 14.82
CA ALA A 55 -11.37 21.16 15.05
C ALA A 55 -11.00 21.63 16.46
N VAL A 56 -11.05 22.95 16.63
CA VAL A 56 -10.95 23.63 17.92
C VAL A 56 -12.27 24.31 18.23
N ASP A 57 -12.74 24.16 19.46
CA ASP A 57 -13.91 24.86 19.96
C ASP A 57 -13.57 26.32 20.29
N GLN A 58 -14.36 27.26 19.76
CA GLN A 58 -14.32 28.69 20.06
C GLN A 58 -15.38 29.09 21.11
N GLY A 59 -16.09 28.11 21.66
CA GLY A 59 -17.15 28.25 22.64
C GLY A 59 -18.54 28.24 22.00
N LEU A 60 -19.56 27.86 22.78
CA LEU A 60 -20.97 27.86 22.38
C LEU A 60 -21.29 27.02 21.13
N GLY A 61 -20.49 26.00 20.82
CA GLY A 61 -20.70 25.13 19.65
C GLY A 61 -20.10 25.67 18.34
N PHE A 62 -19.31 26.75 18.42
CA PHE A 62 -18.58 27.31 17.29
C PHE A 62 -17.27 26.54 17.05
N LEU A 63 -17.16 25.88 15.91
CA LEU A 63 -15.98 25.10 15.55
C LEU A 63 -15.16 25.79 14.46
N VAL A 64 -13.83 25.66 14.55
CA VAL A 64 -12.87 26.00 13.49
C VAL A 64 -12.03 24.77 13.18
N LEU A 65 -11.88 24.40 11.91
CA LEU A 65 -11.00 23.28 11.55
C LEU A 65 -9.54 23.58 11.88
N THR A 66 -8.86 22.58 12.43
CA THR A 66 -7.39 22.56 12.50
C THR A 66 -6.79 22.35 11.12
N PRO A 67 -5.47 22.58 10.93
CA PRO A 67 -4.76 22.14 9.73
C PRO A 67 -5.00 20.65 9.44
N GLU A 68 -4.97 19.79 10.46
CA GLU A 68 -5.21 18.35 10.37
C GLU A 68 -6.64 18.05 9.88
N GLY A 69 -7.64 18.75 10.39
CA GLY A 69 -9.02 18.63 9.92
C GLY A 69 -9.20 19.09 8.47
N ARG A 70 -8.55 20.17 8.05
CA ARG A 70 -8.59 20.63 6.65
C ARG A 70 -7.91 19.63 5.72
N ASP A 71 -6.84 18.97 6.17
CA ASP A 71 -6.14 17.95 5.39
C ASP A 71 -7.00 16.73 5.09
N ILE A 72 -7.99 16.41 5.92
CA ILE A 72 -8.96 15.36 5.61
C ILE A 72 -9.66 15.65 4.26
N ILE A 73 -10.10 16.89 4.05
CA ILE A 73 -10.73 17.30 2.80
C ILE A 73 -9.69 17.47 1.69
N ASN A 74 -8.53 18.08 1.96
CA ASN A 74 -7.50 18.29 0.94
C ASN A 74 -6.94 16.98 0.35
N VAL A 75 -6.77 15.96 1.20
CA VAL A 75 -6.14 14.69 0.82
C VAL A 75 -7.16 13.67 0.33
N PHE A 76 -8.30 13.54 1.02
CA PHE A 76 -9.29 12.49 0.71
C PHE A 76 -10.50 13.02 -0.07
N GLY A 77 -10.68 14.34 -0.16
CA GLY A 77 -11.77 14.99 -0.89
C GLY A 77 -13.10 15.03 -0.15
N SER A 78 -13.31 14.18 0.86
CA SER A 78 -14.51 14.16 1.71
C SER A 78 -14.28 13.34 2.99
N TYR A 79 -15.08 13.58 4.02
CA TYR A 79 -15.06 12.76 5.23
C TYR A 79 -15.46 11.31 4.93
N THR A 80 -16.44 11.09 4.06
CA THR A 80 -16.86 9.73 3.67
C THR A 80 -15.69 8.94 3.06
N ALA A 81 -14.92 9.55 2.13
CA ALA A 81 -13.76 8.91 1.53
C ALA A 81 -12.62 8.68 2.54
N PHE A 82 -12.44 9.59 3.50
CA PHE A 82 -11.51 9.42 4.61
C PHE A 82 -11.89 8.20 5.47
N MET A 83 -13.16 8.08 5.85
CA MET A 83 -13.65 6.94 6.63
C MET A 83 -13.55 5.64 5.85
N GLU A 84 -13.86 5.64 4.55
CA GLU A 84 -13.65 4.46 3.71
C GLU A 84 -12.18 4.04 3.65
N THR A 85 -11.24 4.97 3.68
CA THR A 85 -9.80 4.68 3.64
C THR A 85 -9.28 4.17 4.98
N TYR A 86 -9.70 4.78 6.09
CA TYR A 86 -9.26 4.43 7.44
C TYR A 86 -10.00 3.23 8.04
N MET A 87 -11.26 3.01 7.67
CA MET A 87 -12.06 1.85 8.10
C MET A 87 -11.91 0.63 7.19
N GLN A 88 -11.10 0.68 6.13
CA GLN A 88 -10.71 -0.55 5.46
C GLN A 88 -10.04 -1.45 6.51
N PRO A 89 -10.54 -2.68 6.73
CA PRO A 89 -9.81 -3.63 7.56
C PRO A 89 -8.42 -3.72 6.95
N ALA A 90 -7.39 -3.43 7.77
CA ALA A 90 -6.01 -3.35 7.34
C ALA A 90 -5.79 -4.40 6.25
N PRO A 91 -5.40 -4.00 5.02
CA PRO A 91 -5.34 -4.92 3.89
C PRO A 91 -4.58 -6.11 4.41
N LYS A 92 -5.17 -7.32 4.36
CA LYS A 92 -4.55 -8.53 4.91
C LYS A 92 -3.17 -8.62 4.30
N ILE A 93 -2.16 -8.12 5.02
CA ILE A 93 -0.80 -8.11 4.55
C ILE A 93 -0.50 -9.60 4.50
N LYS A 94 -0.43 -10.15 3.28
CA LYS A 94 0.02 -11.53 3.11
C LYS A 94 1.30 -11.61 3.94
N PRO A 95 1.39 -12.53 4.92
CA PRO A 95 2.49 -12.54 5.86
C PRO A 95 3.79 -12.43 5.06
N ALA A 96 4.69 -11.55 5.48
CA ALA A 96 5.96 -11.34 4.80
C ALA A 96 6.55 -12.71 4.45
N LEU A 97 6.87 -12.93 3.17
CA LEU A 97 7.46 -14.20 2.73
C LEU A 97 8.60 -14.52 3.70
N SER A 98 8.46 -15.63 4.43
CA SER A 98 9.41 -15.92 5.50
C SER A 98 10.82 -15.95 4.92
N LEU A 99 11.81 -15.45 5.65
CA LEU A 99 13.22 -15.54 5.26
C LEU A 99 13.62 -16.97 4.88
N LYS A 100 12.98 -17.98 5.49
CA LYS A 100 13.16 -19.40 5.14
C LYS A 100 12.66 -19.72 3.73
N THR A 101 11.52 -19.17 3.32
CA THR A 101 10.95 -19.35 1.98
C THR A 101 11.80 -18.68 0.92
N ILE A 102 12.29 -17.45 1.18
CA ILE A 102 13.20 -16.74 0.28
C ILE A 102 14.54 -17.49 0.14
N SER A 103 15.10 -17.95 1.26
CA SER A 103 16.33 -18.75 1.29
C SER A 103 16.17 -20.08 0.53
N LEU A 104 15.02 -20.75 0.67
CA LEU A 104 14.72 -21.99 -0.06
C LEU A 104 14.71 -21.75 -1.58
N VAL A 105 14.05 -20.70 -2.04
CA VAL A 105 13.95 -20.36 -3.46
C VAL A 105 15.34 -20.03 -4.04
N LEU A 106 16.15 -19.24 -3.32
CA LEU A 106 17.52 -18.93 -3.74
C LEU A 106 18.41 -20.18 -3.82
N ASN A 107 18.30 -21.08 -2.83
CA ASN A 107 19.03 -22.35 -2.85
C ASN A 107 18.61 -23.27 -4.00
N LEU A 108 17.32 -23.30 -4.33
CA LEU A 108 16.81 -24.05 -5.49
C LEU A 108 17.35 -23.51 -6.81
N LEU A 109 17.36 -22.18 -6.99
CA LEU A 109 17.93 -21.55 -8.18
C LEU A 109 19.42 -21.82 -8.30
N LEU A 110 20.17 -21.74 -7.20
CA LEU A 110 21.60 -22.03 -7.18
C LEU A 110 21.88 -23.50 -7.51
N ALA A 111 21.09 -24.43 -6.96
CA ALA A 111 21.23 -25.86 -7.24
C ALA A 111 20.98 -26.17 -8.73
N LEU A 112 19.95 -25.55 -9.34
CA LEU A 112 19.67 -25.69 -10.77
C LEU A 112 20.81 -25.13 -11.63
N PHE A 113 21.38 -23.99 -11.24
CA PHE A 113 22.52 -23.39 -11.95
C PHE A 113 23.76 -24.30 -11.90
N ILE A 114 24.09 -24.84 -10.72
CA ILE A 114 25.20 -25.78 -10.56
C ILE A 114 24.97 -27.07 -11.37
N ALA A 115 23.75 -27.60 -11.37
CA ALA A 115 23.40 -28.78 -12.17
C ALA A 115 23.59 -28.52 -13.67
N MET A 116 23.19 -27.34 -14.17
CA MET A 116 23.39 -26.94 -15.56
C MET A 116 24.89 -26.89 -15.92
N LEU A 117 25.73 -26.29 -15.06
CA LEU A 117 27.19 -26.24 -15.27
C LEU A 117 27.85 -27.63 -15.29
N LEU A 118 27.36 -28.56 -14.47
CA LEU A 118 27.86 -29.93 -14.46
C LEU A 118 27.49 -30.68 -15.74
N VAL A 119 26.27 -30.46 -16.26
CA VAL A 119 25.83 -31.07 -17.53
C VAL A 119 26.65 -30.53 -18.70
N THR A 120 26.89 -29.22 -18.78
CA THR A 120 27.72 -28.64 -19.85
C THR A 120 29.15 -29.16 -19.78
N LYS A 121 29.78 -29.17 -18.60
CA LYS A 121 31.12 -29.74 -18.40
C LYS A 121 31.21 -31.21 -18.82
N ASN A 122 30.19 -32.00 -18.52
CA ASN A 122 30.17 -33.41 -18.89
C ASN A 122 30.04 -33.61 -20.41
N ASN A 123 29.27 -32.76 -21.09
CA ASN A 123 29.20 -32.76 -22.54
C ASN A 123 30.52 -32.32 -23.18
N ASP A 124 31.16 -31.28 -22.65
CA ASP A 124 32.46 -30.81 -23.14
C ASP A 124 33.54 -31.88 -22.99
N ASN A 125 33.56 -32.58 -21.86
CA ASN A 125 34.50 -33.70 -21.64
C ASN A 125 34.31 -34.82 -22.66
N LYS A 126 33.06 -35.19 -22.99
CA LYS A 126 32.78 -36.20 -24.01
C LYS A 126 33.25 -35.76 -25.40
N ILE A 127 33.02 -34.50 -25.76
CA ILE A 127 33.49 -33.95 -27.04
C ILE A 127 35.03 -34.00 -27.10
N ILE A 128 35.71 -33.63 -26.02
CA ILE A 128 37.17 -33.66 -25.95
C ILE A 128 37.71 -35.09 -26.07
N GLU A 129 37.08 -36.07 -25.40
CA GLU A 129 37.48 -37.49 -25.50
C GLU A 129 37.30 -38.04 -26.93
N ASP A 130 36.17 -37.74 -27.58
CA ASP A 130 35.92 -38.14 -28.96
C ASP A 130 36.91 -37.48 -29.94
N GLN A 131 37.23 -36.20 -29.75
CA GLN A 131 38.24 -35.50 -30.54
C GLN A 131 39.63 -36.13 -30.35
N LYS A 132 40.00 -36.47 -29.13
CA LYS A 132 41.27 -37.15 -28.84
C LYS A 132 41.34 -38.51 -29.53
N ALA A 133 40.29 -39.31 -29.47
CA ALA A 133 40.22 -40.61 -30.14
C ALA A 133 40.31 -40.48 -31.67
N GLN A 134 39.74 -39.42 -32.26
CA GLN A 134 39.87 -39.15 -33.70
C GLN A 134 41.29 -38.75 -34.09
N ILE A 135 41.95 -37.90 -33.29
CA ILE A 135 43.34 -37.49 -33.53
C ILE A 135 44.28 -38.70 -33.46
N GLU A 136 44.11 -39.59 -32.48
CA GLU A 136 44.91 -40.82 -32.35
C GLU A 136 44.75 -41.75 -33.57
N LYS A 137 43.52 -41.91 -34.09
CA LYS A 137 43.25 -42.68 -35.31
C LYS A 137 43.89 -42.05 -36.56
N GLN A 138 43.82 -40.72 -36.68
CA GLN A 138 44.46 -40.00 -37.77
C GLN A 138 45.98 -40.13 -37.72
N GLN A 139 46.58 -40.03 -36.53
CA GLN A 139 48.02 -40.19 -36.33
C GLN A 139 48.49 -41.60 -36.73
N ALA A 140 47.78 -42.65 -36.31
CA ALA A 140 48.09 -44.03 -36.71
C ALA A 140 48.02 -44.23 -38.24
N THR A 141 47.08 -43.55 -38.91
CA THR A 141 46.96 -43.57 -40.37
C THR A 141 48.14 -42.87 -41.04
N ILE A 142 48.52 -41.68 -40.55
CA ILE A 142 49.69 -40.95 -41.04
C ILE A 142 50.98 -41.77 -40.86
N ASP A 143 51.15 -42.41 -39.72
CA ASP A 143 52.34 -43.21 -39.44
C ASP A 143 52.41 -44.45 -40.35
N SER A 144 51.27 -45.06 -40.68
CA SER A 144 51.21 -46.16 -41.65
C SER A 144 51.54 -45.74 -43.09
N LEU A 145 51.30 -44.48 -43.46
CA LEU A 145 51.60 -43.92 -44.79
C LEU A 145 53.05 -43.43 -44.93
N LYS A 146 53.78 -43.31 -43.80
CA LYS A 146 55.20 -42.93 -43.77
C LYS A 146 56.16 -44.13 -43.76
N GLN A 147 55.63 -45.35 -43.67
CA GLN A 147 56.35 -46.61 -43.94
C GLN A 147 56.33 -46.91 -45.45
#